data_AF-A0A5E8ALY3-F1
#
_entry.id   AF-A0A5E8ALY3-F1
#
_cell.length_a   1.000
_cell.length_b   1.000
_cell.length_c   1.000
_cell.angle_alpha   90.00
_cell.angle_beta   90.00
_cell.angle_gamma   90.00
#
_symmetry.space_group_name_H-M   'P 1'
#
loop_
_entity.id
_entity.type
_entity.pdbx_description
1 polymer ?
#
loop_
_entity_poly.entity_id
_entity_poly.type
_entity_poly.pdbx_seq_one_letter_code
_entity_poly.pdbx_strand_id
1 'polypeptide(L)'
;MSKLFIPLLFLAVSVQAQKYSTALGVRFGNEHYGITAKQKLFSRTTLEGIFAAYPSQYSSTLLIEQHFPLIGKGFNIYTGAGVHLGEQKEQGNYYGYDAILGAEMKLPGLPIVISADVKPAFEVNHSDWFTFSTGLSAHYIIAKDTKKKRQKAREKRKRKKERQKRREEKAESDNGSGLLKFDLFKKG
;
A
#
# COMPACT_ATOMS: atom_id res chain seq x y z
N MET A 1 -39.64 10.12 -17.45
CA MET A 1 -38.77 10.46 -16.29
C MET A 1 -37.35 10.01 -16.61
N SER A 2 -36.55 10.87 -17.23
CA SER A 2 -35.17 10.56 -17.65
C SER A 2 -34.24 10.63 -16.43
N LYS A 3 -33.62 9.51 -16.07
CA LYS A 3 -32.61 9.42 -15.00
C LYS A 3 -31.33 10.10 -15.49
N LEU A 4 -31.00 11.24 -14.90
CA LEU A 4 -29.76 11.98 -15.16
C LEU A 4 -28.60 11.22 -14.51
N PHE A 5 -27.80 10.53 -15.31
CA PHE A 5 -26.57 9.85 -14.88
C PHE A 5 -25.44 10.89 -14.90
N ILE A 6 -24.99 11.36 -13.72
CA ILE A 6 -23.84 12.26 -13.61
C ILE A 6 -22.59 11.40 -13.48
N PRO A 7 -21.69 11.37 -14.48
CA PRO A 7 -20.42 10.66 -14.33
C PRO A 7 -19.53 11.43 -13.35
N LEU A 8 -19.11 10.76 -12.28
CA LEU A 8 -18.17 11.29 -11.31
C LEU A 8 -16.79 11.46 -11.97
N LEU A 9 -16.51 12.67 -12.42
CA LEU A 9 -15.27 13.04 -13.08
C LEU A 9 -14.13 13.08 -12.05
N PHE A 10 -13.33 12.00 -11.96
CA PHE A 10 -12.11 11.99 -11.17
C PHE A 10 -11.05 12.90 -11.81
N LEU A 11 -10.90 14.12 -11.28
CA LEU A 11 -9.81 15.01 -11.66
C LEU A 11 -8.45 14.42 -11.23
N ALA A 12 -7.66 13.98 -12.21
CA ALA A 12 -6.29 13.51 -12.00
C ALA A 12 -5.32 14.70 -11.81
N VAL A 13 -5.44 15.44 -10.71
CA VAL A 13 -4.47 16.50 -10.37
C VAL A 13 -3.15 15.83 -9.99
N SER A 14 -2.09 15.97 -10.80
CA SER A 14 -0.75 15.43 -10.53
C SER A 14 0.10 16.33 -9.61
N VAL A 15 -0.25 16.42 -8.33
CA VAL A 15 0.58 17.09 -7.30
C VAL A 15 1.54 16.09 -6.61
N GLN A 16 2.70 16.61 -6.18
CA GLN A 16 3.86 15.89 -5.65
C GLN A 16 3.51 14.83 -4.61
N ALA A 17 3.69 13.57 -5.03
CA ALA A 17 3.80 12.39 -4.20
C ALA A 17 4.58 12.66 -2.90
N GLN A 18 4.02 12.26 -1.75
CA GLN A 18 4.61 12.44 -0.42
C GLN A 18 6.11 12.12 -0.39
N LYS A 19 6.93 12.99 0.19
CA LYS A 19 8.41 12.84 0.23
C LYS A 19 8.90 11.73 1.17
N TYR A 20 8.04 10.87 1.69
CA TYR A 20 8.42 9.74 2.54
C TYR A 20 8.17 8.41 1.82
N SER A 21 8.98 7.42 2.18
CA SER A 21 8.89 6.03 1.73
C SER A 21 8.30 5.17 2.83
N THR A 22 8.72 5.38 4.07
CA THR A 22 8.33 4.53 5.21
C THR A 22 8.12 5.41 6.43
N ALA A 23 7.01 5.21 7.12
CA ALA A 23 6.69 5.91 8.35
C ALA A 23 6.12 4.91 9.38
N LEU A 24 6.51 5.06 10.65
CA LEU A 24 5.97 4.28 11.76
C LEU A 24 5.30 5.25 12.73
N GLY A 25 4.21 4.83 13.34
CA GLY A 25 3.41 5.69 14.17
C GLY A 25 2.57 4.97 15.19
N VAL A 26 1.87 5.79 15.95
CA VAL A 26 0.81 5.38 16.87
C VAL A 26 -0.52 5.84 16.30
N ARG A 27 -1.56 5.05 16.51
CA ARG A 27 -2.95 5.34 16.14
C ARG A 27 -3.83 5.17 17.37
N PHE A 28 -4.62 6.20 17.68
CA PHE A 28 -5.60 6.21 18.75
C PHE A 28 -6.99 6.35 18.13
N GLY A 29 -7.89 5.44 18.45
CA GLY A 29 -9.29 5.48 18.02
C GLY A 29 -10.23 5.40 19.21
N ASN A 30 -11.54 5.50 18.93
CA ASN A 30 -12.63 5.53 19.93
C ASN A 30 -12.38 4.62 21.15
N GLU A 31 -11.88 3.40 20.96
CA GLU A 31 -11.54 2.50 22.06
C GLU A 31 -10.23 1.73 21.85
N HIS A 32 -9.37 2.11 20.91
CA HIS A 32 -8.17 1.31 20.60
C HIS A 32 -6.93 2.17 20.55
N TYR A 33 -5.86 1.71 21.20
CA TYR A 33 -4.51 2.19 20.96
C TYR A 33 -3.79 1.16 20.11
N GLY A 34 -3.03 1.65 19.13
CA GLY A 34 -2.35 0.80 18.20
C GLY A 34 -1.07 1.42 17.67
N ILE A 35 -0.27 0.57 17.05
CA ILE A 35 0.86 0.97 16.23
C ILE A 35 0.48 0.85 14.77
N THR A 36 1.02 1.73 13.94
CA THR A 36 0.77 1.73 12.51
C THR A 36 2.09 1.91 11.74
N ALA A 37 2.19 1.24 10.60
CA ALA A 37 3.31 1.29 9.70
C ALA A 37 2.83 1.55 8.27
N LYS A 38 3.24 2.68 7.68
CA LYS A 38 2.96 3.02 6.28
C LYS A 38 4.20 2.82 5.42
N GLN A 39 4.05 2.07 4.33
CA GLN A 39 5.06 1.87 3.29
C GLN A 39 4.51 2.33 1.95
N LYS A 40 5.16 3.32 1.35
CA LYS A 40 4.83 3.80 0.01
C LYS A 40 5.22 2.77 -1.05
N LEU A 41 4.24 2.35 -1.85
CA LEU A 41 4.43 1.43 -2.97
C LEU A 41 4.64 2.18 -4.29
N PHE A 42 3.78 3.18 -4.54
CA PHE A 42 3.78 3.98 -5.76
C PHE A 42 3.64 5.47 -5.43
N SER A 43 3.59 6.33 -6.45
CA SER A 43 3.55 7.78 -6.24
C SER A 43 2.35 8.25 -5.40
N ARG A 44 1.24 7.51 -5.37
CA ARG A 44 0.03 7.86 -4.62
C ARG A 44 -0.56 6.70 -3.85
N THR A 45 0.20 5.62 -3.71
CA THR A 45 -0.32 4.38 -3.17
C THR A 45 0.58 3.92 -2.03
N THR A 46 -0.02 3.71 -0.88
CA THR A 46 0.64 3.21 0.34
C THR A 46 0.04 1.87 0.73
N LEU A 47 0.86 1.04 1.34
CA LEU A 47 0.44 -0.09 2.14
C LEU A 47 0.53 0.35 3.60
N GLU A 48 -0.54 0.17 4.36
CA GLU A 48 -0.57 0.42 5.80
C GLU A 48 -0.85 -0.89 6.54
N GLY A 49 -0.06 -1.15 7.59
CA GLY A 49 -0.34 -2.17 8.57
C GLY A 49 -0.68 -1.53 9.91
N ILE A 50 -1.78 -1.94 10.53
CA ILE A 50 -2.22 -1.46 11.83
C ILE A 50 -2.30 -2.65 12.78
N PHE A 51 -1.70 -2.51 13.95
CA PHE A 51 -1.91 -3.44 15.06
C PHE A 51 -2.56 -2.68 16.21
N ALA A 52 -3.76 -3.08 16.60
CA ALA A 52 -4.54 -2.43 17.63
C ALA A 52 -4.80 -3.39 18.79
N ALA A 53 -4.68 -2.89 20.01
CA ALA A 53 -4.91 -3.64 21.23
C ALA A 53 -5.91 -2.93 22.14
N TYR A 54 -6.69 -3.74 22.84
CA TYR A 54 -7.67 -3.36 23.84
C TYR A 54 -7.67 -4.41 24.97
N PRO A 55 -8.13 -4.12 26.20
CA PRO A 55 -8.11 -5.09 27.30
C PRO A 55 -8.80 -6.43 26.98
N SER A 56 -9.79 -6.44 26.09
CA SER A 56 -10.56 -7.64 25.71
C SER A 56 -10.30 -8.16 24.29
N GLN A 57 -9.58 -7.43 23.44
CA GLN A 57 -9.35 -7.81 22.05
C GLN A 57 -8.05 -7.25 21.46
N TYR A 58 -7.51 -7.96 20.47
CA TYR A 58 -6.45 -7.42 19.62
C TYR A 58 -6.79 -7.67 18.15
N SER A 59 -6.30 -6.80 17.26
CA SER A 59 -6.50 -6.91 15.82
C SER A 59 -5.28 -6.48 15.03
N SER A 60 -5.12 -7.10 13.87
CA SER A 60 -4.15 -6.75 12.84
C SER A 60 -4.91 -6.45 11.55
N THR A 61 -4.63 -5.30 10.96
CA THR A 61 -5.26 -4.83 9.71
C THR A 61 -4.19 -4.54 8.67
N LEU A 62 -4.46 -4.88 7.41
CA LEU A 62 -3.64 -4.51 6.25
C LEU A 62 -4.50 -3.75 5.23
N LEU A 63 -4.07 -2.54 4.87
CA LEU A 63 -4.79 -1.63 3.97
C LEU A 63 -3.92 -1.20 2.79
N ILE A 64 -4.50 -1.14 1.59
CA ILE A 64 -3.92 -0.39 0.47
C ILE A 64 -4.68 0.91 0.34
N GLU A 65 -3.95 2.03 0.35
CA GLU A 65 -4.53 3.36 0.35
C GLU A 65 -4.07 4.18 -0.85
N GLN A 66 -4.97 5.01 -1.34
CA GLN A 66 -4.78 5.93 -2.44
C GLN A 66 -4.86 7.38 -1.92
N HIS A 67 -3.81 8.17 -2.19
CA HIS A 67 -3.64 9.52 -1.68
C HIS A 67 -3.95 10.59 -2.75
N PHE A 68 -4.74 11.59 -2.35
CA PHE A 68 -5.12 12.74 -3.16
C PHE A 68 -4.70 14.04 -2.46
N PRO A 69 -3.80 14.83 -3.08
CA PRO A 69 -3.40 16.12 -2.53
C PRO A 69 -4.56 17.11 -2.62
N LEU A 70 -4.90 17.79 -1.51
CA LEU A 70 -6.03 18.73 -1.46
C LEU A 70 -5.56 20.19 -1.44
N ILE A 71 -4.83 20.61 -0.39
CA ILE A 71 -4.46 22.02 -0.16
C ILE A 71 -2.99 22.15 0.23
N GLY A 72 -2.25 22.99 -0.48
CA GLY A 72 -0.86 23.32 -0.13
C GLY A 72 0.12 22.15 -0.22
N LYS A 73 1.29 22.31 0.43
CA LYS A 73 2.36 21.29 0.44
C LYS A 73 2.22 20.41 1.68
N GLY A 74 1.68 19.20 1.50
CA GLY A 74 1.74 18.15 2.52
C GLY A 74 0.42 17.76 3.16
N PHE A 75 -0.70 18.38 2.79
CA PHE A 75 -2.04 17.91 3.17
C PHE A 75 -2.63 17.02 2.06
N ASN A 76 -3.01 15.79 2.41
CA ASN A 76 -3.65 14.84 1.50
C ASN A 76 -4.91 14.30 2.16
N ILE A 77 -5.92 14.00 1.35
CA ILE A 77 -6.96 13.05 1.72
C ILE A 77 -6.58 11.68 1.16
N TYR A 78 -6.99 10.62 1.81
CA TYR A 78 -6.74 9.27 1.34
C TYR A 78 -7.93 8.37 1.57
N THR A 79 -8.08 7.38 0.71
CA THR A 79 -9.06 6.32 0.88
C THR A 79 -8.42 4.99 0.51
N GLY A 80 -8.88 3.91 1.14
CA GLY A 80 -8.30 2.59 0.94
C GLY A 80 -9.26 1.48 1.29
N ALA A 81 -8.81 0.26 1.02
CA ALA A 81 -9.50 -0.95 1.38
C ALA A 81 -8.50 -2.02 1.81
N GLY A 82 -8.96 -2.97 2.60
CA GLY A 82 -8.10 -3.95 3.24
C GLY A 82 -8.85 -5.07 3.93
N VAL A 83 -8.10 -5.79 4.75
CA VAL A 83 -8.59 -6.91 5.54
C VAL A 83 -8.05 -6.82 6.96
N HIS A 84 -8.81 -7.34 7.91
CA HIS A 84 -8.37 -7.52 9.28
C HIS A 84 -8.58 -8.93 9.76
N LEU A 85 -7.80 -9.27 10.79
CA LEU A 85 -7.99 -10.43 11.64
C LEU A 85 -7.76 -10.00 13.09
N GLY A 86 -8.51 -10.57 14.01
CA GLY A 86 -8.34 -10.31 15.42
C GLY A 86 -8.83 -11.46 16.28
N GLU A 87 -8.56 -11.35 17.56
CA GLU A 87 -9.06 -12.28 18.57
C GLU A 87 -9.72 -11.46 19.68
N GLN A 88 -10.89 -11.93 20.09
CA GLN A 88 -11.65 -11.40 21.21
C GLN A 88 -11.81 -12.50 22.26
N LYS A 89 -11.57 -12.17 23.53
CA LYS A 89 -11.55 -13.17 24.63
C LYS A 89 -12.83 -13.99 24.76
N GLU A 90 -13.99 -13.43 24.38
CA GLU A 90 -15.29 -14.09 24.54
C GLU A 90 -15.82 -14.77 23.27
N GLN A 91 -15.51 -14.23 22.08
CA GLN A 91 -16.06 -14.69 20.80
C GLN A 91 -15.03 -15.43 19.93
N GLY A 92 -13.75 -15.45 20.33
CA GLY A 92 -12.68 -16.09 19.58
C GLY A 92 -12.16 -15.24 18.42
N ASN A 93 -11.71 -15.89 17.35
CA ASN A 93 -11.09 -15.23 16.20
C ASN A 93 -12.14 -14.62 15.27
N TYR A 94 -11.91 -13.38 14.84
CA TYR A 94 -12.73 -12.69 13.84
C TYR A 94 -11.89 -12.18 12.68
N TYR A 95 -12.50 -12.04 11.51
CA TYR A 95 -11.87 -11.47 10.33
C TYR A 95 -12.90 -10.81 9.41
N GLY A 96 -12.41 -9.90 8.58
CA GLY A 96 -13.29 -9.16 7.70
C GLY A 96 -12.56 -8.26 6.72
N TYR A 97 -13.35 -7.37 6.13
CA TYR A 97 -12.90 -6.39 5.16
C TYR A 97 -13.06 -4.99 5.74
N ASP A 98 -12.06 -4.16 5.49
CA ASP A 98 -12.04 -2.76 5.89
C ASP A 98 -12.13 -1.85 4.68
N ALA A 99 -12.81 -0.73 4.84
CA ALA A 99 -12.52 0.47 4.06
C ALA A 99 -11.96 1.55 4.99
N ILE A 100 -11.20 2.49 4.44
CA ILE A 100 -10.68 3.63 5.19
C ILE A 100 -10.85 4.92 4.39
N LEU A 101 -11.16 6.00 5.09
CA LEU A 101 -11.17 7.37 4.57
C LEU A 101 -10.52 8.26 5.60
N GLY A 102 -9.54 9.06 5.20
CA GLY A 102 -8.85 9.95 6.11
C GLY A 102 -8.26 11.18 5.45
N ALA A 103 -7.77 12.06 6.31
CA ALA A 103 -6.96 13.20 5.94
C ALA A 103 -5.63 13.12 6.70
N GLU A 104 -4.55 13.52 6.06
CA GLU A 104 -3.23 13.54 6.65
C GLU A 104 -2.48 14.83 6.29
N MET A 105 -1.65 15.29 7.23
CA MET A 105 -0.82 16.47 7.08
C MET A 105 0.60 16.16 7.52
N LYS A 106 1.54 16.36 6.59
CA LYS A 106 2.95 16.41 6.92
C LYS A 106 3.29 17.76 7.55
N LEU A 107 3.81 17.74 8.78
CA LEU A 107 4.23 18.96 9.47
C LEU A 107 5.44 19.61 8.76
N PRO A 108 5.40 20.93 8.49
CA PRO A 108 6.55 21.66 7.98
C PRO A 108 7.74 21.59 8.97
N GLY A 109 8.95 21.40 8.45
CA GLY A 109 10.18 21.36 9.27
C GLY A 109 10.39 20.07 10.08
N LEU A 110 9.35 19.27 10.34
CA LEU A 110 9.44 18.05 11.15
C LEU A 110 9.29 16.78 10.30
N PRO A 111 9.95 15.66 10.69
CA PRO A 111 9.75 14.36 10.07
C PRO A 111 8.47 13.67 10.57
N ILE A 112 7.38 14.41 10.77
CA ILE A 112 6.14 13.91 11.37
C ILE A 112 4.96 14.12 10.40
N VAL A 113 4.09 13.11 10.32
CA VAL A 113 2.79 13.17 9.63
C VAL A 113 1.70 12.90 10.65
N ILE A 114 0.72 13.78 10.73
CA ILE A 114 -0.49 13.57 11.53
C ILE A 114 -1.64 13.17 10.62
N SER A 115 -2.53 12.29 11.07
CA SER A 115 -3.70 11.89 10.30
C SER A 115 -4.93 11.73 11.18
N ALA A 116 -6.09 11.96 10.57
CA ALA A 116 -7.40 11.65 11.11
C ALA A 116 -8.15 10.79 10.10
N ASP A 117 -8.79 9.72 10.57
CA ASP A 117 -9.41 8.72 9.71
C ASP A 117 -10.68 8.11 10.30
N VAL A 118 -11.48 7.55 9.41
CA VAL A 118 -12.63 6.69 9.70
C VAL A 118 -12.46 5.38 8.93
N LYS A 119 -12.76 4.28 9.59
CA LYS A 119 -12.55 2.91 9.13
C LYS A 119 -13.81 2.07 9.41
N PRO A 120 -14.80 2.07 8.50
CA PRO A 120 -15.87 1.07 8.53
C PRO A 120 -15.31 -0.32 8.20
N ALA A 121 -15.79 -1.34 8.91
CA ALA A 121 -15.42 -2.72 8.70
C ALA A 121 -16.66 -3.62 8.59
N PHE A 122 -16.55 -4.66 7.76
CA PHE A 122 -17.55 -5.69 7.59
C PHE A 122 -16.97 -7.01 8.08
N GLU A 123 -17.57 -7.56 9.13
CA GLU A 123 -17.12 -8.82 9.73
C GLU A 123 -17.78 -10.00 9.02
N VAL A 124 -17.00 -11.07 8.80
CA VAL A 124 -17.50 -12.27 8.11
C VAL A 124 -18.02 -13.33 9.08
N ASN A 125 -17.41 -13.44 10.26
CA ASN A 125 -17.66 -14.51 11.22
C ASN A 125 -17.90 -14.00 12.66
N HIS A 126 -18.32 -12.75 12.80
CA HIS A 126 -18.63 -12.10 14.07
C HIS A 126 -20.14 -11.86 14.19
N SER A 127 -20.63 -11.75 15.42
CA SER A 127 -22.05 -11.48 15.70
C SER A 127 -22.51 -10.14 15.10
N ASP A 128 -21.66 -9.13 15.21
CA ASP A 128 -21.82 -7.84 14.55
C ASP A 128 -21.26 -7.88 13.13
N TRP A 129 -22.11 -7.72 12.11
CA TRP A 129 -21.72 -7.71 10.70
C TRP A 129 -21.03 -6.42 10.25
N PHE A 130 -21.18 -5.33 11.01
CA PHE A 130 -20.64 -4.01 10.68
C PHE A 130 -20.09 -3.32 11.93
N THR A 131 -18.86 -2.82 11.84
CA THR A 131 -18.22 -2.04 12.89
C THR A 131 -17.64 -0.75 12.31
N PHE A 132 -17.43 0.25 13.17
CA PHE A 132 -16.92 1.55 12.75
C PHE A 132 -15.87 2.06 13.74
N SER A 133 -14.69 2.38 13.21
CA SER A 133 -13.57 2.93 13.99
C SER A 133 -13.20 4.32 13.48
N THR A 134 -12.96 5.26 14.37
CA THR A 134 -12.24 6.50 14.06
C THR A 134 -10.77 6.34 14.46
N GLY A 135 -9.89 7.17 13.91
CA GLY A 135 -8.47 7.17 14.21
C GLY A 135 -7.86 8.55 14.17
N LEU A 136 -6.98 8.82 15.12
CA LEU A 136 -6.00 9.89 15.12
C LEU A 136 -4.62 9.27 15.21
N SER A 137 -3.75 9.59 14.27
CA SER A 137 -2.42 8.98 14.20
C SER A 137 -1.31 10.01 14.09
N ALA A 138 -0.16 9.67 14.65
CA ALA A 138 1.09 10.41 14.48
C ALA A 138 2.18 9.45 13.99
N HIS A 139 2.76 9.76 12.84
CA HIS A 139 3.76 8.93 12.18
C HIS A 139 5.10 9.67 12.06
N TYR A 140 6.17 9.02 12.51
CA TYR A 140 7.54 9.43 12.27
C TYR A 140 8.06 8.87 10.94
N ILE A 141 8.60 9.75 10.10
CA ILE A 141 9.17 9.39 8.79
C ILE A 141 10.58 8.83 8.98
N ILE A 142 10.71 7.52 8.80
CA ILE A 142 12.00 6.81 8.89
C ILE A 142 12.79 6.94 7.59
N ALA A 143 12.13 6.70 6.46
CA ALA A 143 12.77 6.71 5.15
C ALA A 143 12.17 7.80 4.26
N LYS A 144 13.02 8.63 3.66
CA LYS A 144 12.61 9.65 2.67
C LYS A 144 12.56 9.04 1.26
N ASP A 145 11.53 9.40 0.49
CA ASP A 145 11.42 9.07 -0.94
C ASP A 145 12.18 10.12 -1.76
N THR A 146 13.44 9.83 -2.06
CA THR A 146 14.31 10.73 -2.82
C THR A 146 14.26 10.39 -4.31
N LYS A 147 14.21 11.41 -5.19
CA LYS A 147 14.29 11.22 -6.67
C LYS A 147 15.44 10.30 -7.10
N LYS A 148 16.60 10.40 -6.43
CA LYS A 148 17.78 9.54 -6.65
C LYS A 148 17.49 8.03 -6.38
N LYS A 149 16.72 7.68 -5.33
CA LYS A 149 16.34 6.29 -5.04
C LYS A 149 15.44 5.72 -6.15
N ARG A 150 14.45 6.47 -6.63
CA ARG A 150 13.59 6.06 -7.76
C ARG A 150 14.39 5.86 -9.05
N GLN A 151 15.33 6.76 -9.35
CA GLN A 151 16.18 6.62 -10.54
C GLN A 151 17.09 5.38 -10.45
N LYS A 152 17.77 5.17 -9.33
CA LYS A 152 18.60 3.99 -9.09
C LYS A 152 17.79 2.68 -9.16
N ALA A 153 16.57 2.67 -8.63
CA ALA A 153 15.68 1.51 -8.74
C ALA A 153 15.24 1.23 -10.19
N ARG A 154 14.93 2.28 -10.97
CA ARG A 154 14.61 2.16 -12.40
C ARG A 154 15.79 1.63 -13.21
N GLU A 155 17.00 2.14 -12.98
CA GLU A 155 18.22 1.67 -13.62
C GLU A 155 18.53 0.21 -13.27
N LYS A 156 18.40 -0.19 -12.00
CA LYS A 156 18.58 -1.58 -11.56
C LYS A 156 17.58 -2.53 -12.25
N ARG A 157 16.31 -2.11 -12.41
CA ARG A 157 15.29 -2.87 -13.14
C ARG A 157 15.63 -3.02 -14.62
N LYS A 158 16.08 -1.93 -15.29
CA LYS A 158 16.53 -1.98 -16.69
C LYS A 158 17.70 -2.97 -16.87
N ARG A 159 18.74 -2.86 -16.04
CA ARG A 159 19.89 -3.77 -16.06
C ARG A 159 19.50 -5.23 -15.83
N LYS A 160 18.53 -5.51 -14.94
CA LYS A 160 18.06 -6.88 -14.69
C LYS A 160 17.34 -7.45 -15.92
N LYS A 161 16.49 -6.66 -16.58
CA LYS A 161 15.82 -7.07 -17.83
C LYS A 161 16.82 -7.32 -18.97
N GLU A 162 17.81 -6.45 -19.14
CA GLU A 162 18.88 -6.65 -20.14
C GLU A 162 19.69 -7.91 -19.88
N ARG A 163 20.06 -8.17 -18.60
CA ARG A 163 20.75 -9.41 -18.23
C ARG A 163 19.91 -10.66 -18.49
N GLN A 164 18.60 -10.58 -18.29
CA GLN A 164 17.70 -11.71 -18.56
C GLN A 164 17.58 -11.97 -20.07
N LYS A 165 17.36 -10.94 -20.89
CA LYS A 165 17.38 -11.06 -22.35
C LYS A 165 18.67 -11.68 -22.87
N ARG A 166 19.83 -11.20 -22.41
CA ARG A 166 21.14 -11.78 -22.81
C ARG A 166 21.31 -13.24 -22.40
N ARG A 167 20.64 -13.70 -21.34
CA ARG A 167 20.67 -15.11 -20.92
C ARG A 167 19.74 -15.96 -21.79
N GLU A 168 18.56 -15.44 -22.11
CA GLU A 168 17.61 -16.08 -23.02
C GLU A 168 18.21 -16.21 -24.44
N GLU A 169 18.81 -15.14 -24.98
CA GLU A 169 19.53 -15.14 -26.27
C GLU A 169 20.67 -16.18 -26.31
N LYS A 170 21.45 -16.30 -25.23
CA LYS A 170 22.52 -17.31 -25.14
C LYS A 170 21.99 -18.74 -25.06
N ALA A 171 20.91 -18.96 -24.30
CA ALA A 171 20.28 -20.27 -24.21
C ALA A 171 19.70 -20.71 -25.57
N GLU A 172 19.12 -19.77 -26.32
CA GLU A 172 18.56 -20.01 -27.66
C GLU A 172 19.67 -20.27 -28.69
N SER A 173 20.80 -19.54 -28.62
CA SER A 173 21.96 -19.79 -29.48
C SER A 173 22.62 -21.14 -29.21
N ASP A 174 22.75 -21.54 -27.93
CA ASP A 174 23.32 -22.84 -27.57
C ASP A 174 22.41 -23.99 -28.04
N ASN A 175 21.09 -23.86 -27.89
CA ASN A 175 20.13 -24.87 -28.38
C ASN A 175 20.11 -24.99 -29.92
N GLY A 176 20.15 -23.85 -30.63
CA GLY A 176 20.23 -23.82 -32.09
C GLY A 176 21.54 -24.41 -32.63
N SER A 177 22.66 -24.16 -31.95
CA SER A 177 23.96 -24.76 -32.31
C SER A 177 24.01 -26.27 -32.04
N GLY A 178 23.32 -26.73 -30.99
CA GLY A 178 23.16 -28.14 -30.66
C GLY A 178 22.35 -28.89 -31.72
N LEU A 179 21.22 -28.33 -32.15
CA LEU A 179 20.38 -28.90 -33.22
C LEU A 179 21.12 -29.00 -34.56
N LEU A 180 21.84 -27.93 -34.94
CA LEU A 180 22.65 -27.93 -36.17
C LEU A 180 23.78 -28.99 -36.11
N LYS A 181 24.42 -29.18 -34.96
CA LYS A 181 25.43 -30.24 -34.78
C LYS A 181 24.82 -31.65 -34.82
N PHE A 182 23.64 -31.85 -34.26
CA PHE A 182 22.93 -33.13 -34.32
C PHE A 182 22.51 -33.50 -35.76
N ASP A 183 22.03 -32.53 -36.54
CA ASP A 183 21.64 -32.76 -37.94
C ASP A 183 22.84 -33.02 -38.87
N LEU A 184 23.99 -32.40 -38.60
CA LEU A 184 25.24 -32.68 -39.30
C LEU A 184 25.78 -34.09 -38.99
N PHE A 185 25.59 -34.59 -37.76
CA PHE A 185 26.05 -35.92 -37.36
C PHE A 185 25.19 -37.07 -37.91
N LYS A 186 23.92 -36.81 -38.25
CA LYS A 186 23.00 -37.83 -38.79
C LYS A 186 23.09 -38.02 -40.31
N LYS A 187 23.83 -37.14 -41.00
CA LYS A 187 23.99 -37.13 -42.48
C LYS A 187 25.33 -37.71 -42.97
N GLY A 188 26.19 -38.19 -42.08
CA GLY A 188 27.39 -38.98 -42.40
C GLY A 188 27.19 -40.43 -42.00
#